data_AF-A0A1Y3WPA8-F1
#
_entry.id   AF-A0A1Y3WPA8-F1
#
_cell.length_a   1.000
_cell.length_b   1.000
_cell.length_c   1.000
_cell.angle_alpha   90.00
_cell.angle_beta   90.00
_cell.angle_gamma   90.00
#
_symmetry.space_group_name_H-M   'P 1'
#
loop_
_entity.id
_entity.type
_entity.pdbx_description
1 polymer ?
#
loop_
_entity_poly.entity_id
_entity_poly.type
_entity_poly.pdbx_seq_one_letter_code
_entity_poly.pdbx_strand_id
1 'polypeptide(L)' 'MCEHFGWTYDYLLHGIPWSVVQRMMIDAPGYDLDNNNDTEIQLTEDNSEQIMNYVNSMM' A
#
# COMPACT_ATOMS: atom_id res chain seq x y z
N MET A 1 -4.07 -9.62 -6.63
CA MET A 1 -3.52 -9.84 -7.99
C MET A 1 -4.26 -10.94 -8.73
N CYS A 2 -4.30 -12.18 -8.24
CA CYS A 2 -5.10 -13.25 -8.88
C CYS A 2 -6.58 -12.90 -9.06
N GLU A 3 -7.23 -12.39 -8.00
CA GLU A 3 -8.64 -11.98 -8.05
C GLU A 3 -8.89 -10.78 -8.99
N HIS A 4 -7.97 -9.80 -8.98
CA HIS A 4 -8.08 -8.58 -9.78
C HIS A 4 -7.95 -8.84 -11.29
N PHE A 5 -7.10 -9.78 -11.69
CA PHE A 5 -6.86 -10.12 -13.10
C PHE A 5 -7.59 -11.41 -13.56
N GLY A 6 -8.37 -12.04 -12.68
CA GLY A 6 -9.05 -13.31 -12.97
C GLY A 6 -8.10 -14.48 -13.21
N TRP A 7 -6.90 -14.43 -12.64
CA TRP A 7 -5.88 -15.46 -12.83
C TRP A 7 -6.00 -16.57 -11.79
N THR A 8 -5.81 -17.80 -12.23
CA THR A 8 -5.62 -18.93 -11.33
C THR A 8 -4.21 -18.89 -10.73
N TYR A 9 -4.05 -19.47 -9.53
CA TYR A 9 -2.74 -19.54 -8.87
C TYR A 9 -1.69 -20.24 -9.75
N ASP A 10 -2.09 -21.33 -10.42
CA ASP A 10 -1.21 -22.06 -11.33
C ASP A 10 -0.76 -21.21 -12.53
N TYR A 11 -1.67 -20.41 -13.08
CA TYR A 11 -1.35 -19.52 -14.19
C TYR A 11 -0.39 -18.39 -13.78
N LEU A 12 -0.52 -17.87 -12.55
CA LEU A 12 0.43 -16.88 -12.02
C LEU A 12 1.84 -17.49 -11.83
N LEU A 13 1.92 -18.75 -11.38
CA LEU A 13 3.19 -19.38 -11.02
C LEU A 13 3.93 -19.97 -12.24
N HIS A 14 3.19 -20.51 -13.21
CA HIS A 14 3.74 -21.28 -14.33
C HIS A 14 3.38 -20.71 -15.71
N GLY A 15 2.33 -19.89 -15.80
CA GLY A 15 1.80 -19.38 -17.08
C GLY A 15 2.40 -18.06 -17.54
N ILE A 16 3.00 -17.27 -16.63
CA ILE A 16 3.57 -15.96 -16.94
C ILE A 16 5.01 -15.85 -16.40
N PRO A 17 5.95 -15.31 -17.20
CA PRO A 17 7.30 -15.02 -16.71
C PRO A 17 7.28 -14.04 -15.52
N TRP A 18 7.99 -14.36 -14.46
CA TRP A 18 7.99 -13.54 -13.23
C TRP A 18 8.44 -12.09 -13.46
N SER A 19 9.33 -11.85 -14.43
CA SER A 19 9.77 -10.51 -14.84
C SER A 19 8.61 -9.61 -15.29
N VAL A 20 7.60 -10.19 -15.94
CA VAL A 20 6.40 -9.48 -16.39
C VAL A 20 5.50 -9.14 -15.21
N VAL A 21 5.32 -10.08 -14.28
CA VAL A 21 4.54 -9.85 -13.05
C VAL A 21 5.15 -8.73 -12.23
N GLN A 22 6.48 -8.74 -12.05
CA GLN A 22 7.20 -7.69 -11.33
C GLN A 22 7.04 -6.33 -12.00
N ARG A 23 7.12 -6.25 -13.33
CA ARG A 23 6.91 -4.99 -14.05
C ARG A 23 5.48 -4.48 -13.91
N MET A 24 4.49 -5.37 -13.93
CA MET A 24 3.09 -5.01 -13.66
C MET A 24 2.88 -4.50 -12.23
N MET A 25 3.60 -5.02 -11.23
CA MET A 25 3.53 -4.49 -9.86
C MET A 25 4.12 -3.08 -9.75
N ILE A 26 5.16 -2.77 -10.53
CA ILE A 26 5.82 -1.46 -10.55
C ILE A 26 4.99 -0.43 -11.34
N ASP A 27 4.40 -0.85 -12.46
CA ASP A 27 3.57 0.02 -13.32
C ASP A 27 2.14 0.17 -12.80
N ALA A 28 1.68 -0.69 -11.88
CA ALA A 28 0.39 -0.52 -11.25
C ALA A 28 0.36 0.87 -10.57
N PRO A 29 -0.68 1.70 -10.82
CA PRO A 29 -0.86 2.91 -10.02
C PRO A 29 -0.83 2.45 -8.58
N GLY A 30 0.09 3.00 -7.77
CA GLY A 30 0.36 2.53 -6.43
C GLY A 30 -0.97 2.22 -5.76
N TYR A 31 -1.15 0.96 -5.36
CA TYR A 31 -2.30 0.63 -4.52
C TYR A 31 -2.16 1.56 -3.34
N ASP A 32 -3.03 2.56 -3.27
CA ASP A 32 -3.20 3.33 -2.06
C ASP A 32 -3.44 2.26 -1.01
N LEU A 33 -2.50 2.12 -0.08
CA LEU A 33 -2.66 1.27 1.09
C LEU A 33 -3.69 1.91 2.04
N ASP A 34 -4.71 2.59 1.50
CA ASP A 34 -5.94 3.05 2.13
C ASP A 34 -6.86 1.85 2.45
N ASN A 35 -6.27 0.70 2.78
CA ASN A 35 -6.95 -0.32 3.55
C ASN A 35 -6.90 0.07 5.03
N ASN A 36 -7.60 1.16 5.37
CA ASN A 36 -8.48 1.28 6.53
C ASN A 36 -8.06 0.47 7.79
N ASN A 37 -6.83 0.66 8.28
CA ASN A 37 -6.40 0.27 9.64
C ASN A 37 -5.11 0.95 10.11
N ASP A 38 -4.35 1.62 9.23
CA ASP A 38 -3.42 2.66 9.65
C ASP A 38 -4.16 3.99 9.60
N THR A 39 -4.41 4.58 10.77
CA THR A 39 -4.77 6.00 10.84
C THR A 39 -3.59 6.79 10.30
N GLU A 40 -3.57 7.04 9.00
CA GLU A 40 -2.64 7.99 8.40
C GLU A 40 -3.03 9.37 8.94
N ILE A 41 -2.37 9.78 10.03
CA ILE A 41 -2.50 11.12 10.55
C ILE A 41 -1.81 12.04 9.54
N GLN A 42 -2.57 12.55 8.58
CA GLN A 42 -2.07 13.54 7.63
C GLN A 42 -1.56 14.75 8.40
N LEU A 43 -0.28 15.08 8.29
CA LEU A 43 0.30 16.27 8.94
C LEU A 43 -0.17 17.53 8.17
N THR A 44 -1.08 18.30 8.77
CA THR A 44 -1.47 19.63 8.32
C THR A 44 -0.88 20.69 9.24
N GLU A 45 -0.75 21.93 8.76
CA GLU A 45 -0.21 23.02 9.58
C GLU A 45 -0.97 23.15 10.92
N ASP A 46 -2.30 22.98 10.91
CA ASP A 46 -3.17 23.05 12.08
C ASP A 46 -3.01 21.89 13.09
N ASN A 47 -2.54 20.72 12.66
CA ASN A 47 -2.43 19.53 13.53
C ASN A 47 -0.99 19.18 13.95
N SER A 48 0.00 19.84 13.33
CA SER A 48 1.42 19.64 13.60
C SER A 48 1.78 19.79 15.09
N GLU A 49 1.22 20.80 15.77
CA GLU A 49 1.47 21.08 17.18
C GLU A 49 0.83 20.04 18.11
N GLN A 50 -0.37 19.56 17.76
CA GLN A 50 -1.08 18.52 18.52
C GLN A 50 -0.38 17.15 18.42
N ILE A 51 0.14 16.82 17.23
CA ILE A 51 0.89 15.58 16.99
C ILE A 51 2.23 15.62 17.72
N MET A 52 2.94 16.75 17.70
CA MET A 52 4.16 16.94 18.48
C MET A 52 3.92 16.77 19.99
N ASN A 53 2.82 17.33 20.50
CA ASN A 53 2.46 17.16 21.91
C ASN A 53 2.09 15.71 22.26
N TYR A 54 1.42 14.99 21.36
CA TYR A 54 1.12 13.56 21.53
C TYR A 54 2.41 12.72 21.60
N VAL A 55 3.35 12.91 20.67
CA VAL A 55 4.64 12.21 20.66
C VAL A 55 5.45 12.50 21.93
N ASN A 56 5.47 13.75 22.39
CA ASN A 56 6.17 14.14 23.61
C ASN A 56 5.54 13.57 24.88
N SER A 57 4.24 13.28 24.88
CA SER A 57 3.56 12.65 26.02
C SER A 57 3.78 11.13 26.11
N MET A 58 4.27 10.52 25.02
CA MET A 58 4.59 9.10 24.94
C MET A 58 6.04 8.77 25.34
N MET A 59 6.89 9.79 25.48
CA MET A 59 8.25 9.71 26.03
C MET A 59 8.25 9.99 27.53
#